data_AF-A0A4U7J7D9-F1
#
_entry.id   AF-A0A4U7J7D9-F1
#
_cell.length_a   1.000
_cell.length_b   1.000
_cell.length_c   1.000
_cell.angle_alpha   90.00
_cell.angle_beta   90.00
_cell.angle_gamma   90.00
#
_symmetry.space_group_name_H-M   'P 1'
#
loop_
_entity.id
_entity.type
_entity.pdbx_description
1 polymer ?
#
loop_
_entity_poly.entity_id
_entity_poly.type
_entity_poly.pdbx_seq_one_letter_code
_entity_poly.pdbx_strand_id
1 'polypeptide(L)'
;MVKLSSKKSTIICVVMAIFLLISIINSVYLNMQNQKLKKEDVRQMYAEWYEVRRLSEVVDKYINSGGNDGKKYALFVNHICYHFGSAVSVSELKVNMHNLLTLSYDPLFSNLANVEETLNREKATELLKSMNSDLLTISKNIMEINEEEKEELLDRSSSKYNDVNARVKDLSNKYNKLVDDYFRTYTK
;
A
#
# COMPACT_ATOMS: atom_id res chain seq x y z
N MET A 1 44.75 40.62 11.94
CA MET A 1 44.30 40.84 10.55
C MET A 1 45.40 40.34 9.61
N VAL A 2 45.31 39.09 9.13
CA VAL A 2 46.41 38.47 8.36
C VAL A 2 46.34 38.99 6.92
N LYS A 3 47.30 39.83 6.52
CA LYS A 3 47.46 40.29 5.14
C LYS A 3 48.05 39.14 4.31
N LEU A 4 47.19 38.33 3.69
CA LEU A 4 47.63 37.36 2.69
C LEU A 4 48.15 38.10 1.46
N SER A 5 49.29 37.66 0.91
CA SER A 5 49.74 38.18 -0.39
C SER A 5 48.72 37.84 -1.47
N SER A 6 48.56 38.71 -2.48
CA SER A 6 47.51 38.58 -3.51
C SER A 6 47.49 37.18 -4.16
N LYS A 7 48.66 36.60 -4.45
CA LYS A 7 48.80 35.23 -4.97
C LYS A 7 48.22 34.15 -4.03
N LYS A 8 48.46 34.24 -2.71
CA LYS A 8 47.91 33.27 -1.74
C LYS A 8 46.40 33.40 -1.62
N SER A 9 45.87 34.63 -1.69
CA SER A 9 44.43 34.89 -1.71
C SER A 9 43.76 34.32 -2.96
N THR A 10 44.37 34.48 -4.14
CA THR A 10 43.85 33.91 -5.40
C THR A 10 43.81 32.39 -5.36
N ILE A 11 44.86 31.73 -4.85
CA ILE A 11 44.90 30.27 -4.72
C ILE A 11 43.78 29.76 -3.80
N ILE A 12 43.56 30.41 -2.65
CA ILE A 12 42.48 30.04 -1.73
C ILE A 12 41.11 30.21 -2.38
N CYS A 13 40.87 31.30 -3.11
CA CYS A 13 39.62 31.49 -3.85
C CYS A 13 39.40 30.40 -4.91
N VAL A 14 40.46 30.00 -5.63
CA VAL A 14 40.38 28.92 -6.63
C VAL A 14 40.04 27.58 -5.97
N VAL A 15 40.72 27.24 -4.87
CA VAL A 15 40.44 25.99 -4.13
C VAL A 15 39.01 25.97 -3.58
N MET A 16 38.54 27.10 -3.03
CA MET A 16 37.17 27.23 -2.52
C MET A 16 36.13 27.11 -3.64
N ALA A 17 36.40 27.72 -4.81
CA ALA A 17 35.54 27.59 -5.99
C ALA A 17 35.45 26.14 -6.47
N ILE A 18 36.57 25.41 -6.50
CA ILE A 18 36.59 23.98 -6.84
C ILE A 18 35.75 23.17 -5.83
N PHE A 19 35.89 23.45 -4.53
CA PHE A 19 35.15 22.75 -3.48
C PHE A 19 33.63 22.99 -3.57
N LEU A 20 33.23 24.24 -3.88
CA LEU A 20 31.82 24.59 -4.12
C LEU A 20 31.28 23.89 -5.37
N LEU A 21 32.04 23.84 -6.46
CA LEU A 21 31.64 23.13 -7.68
C LEU A 21 31.43 21.64 -7.42
N ILE A 22 32.34 20.97 -6.71
CA ILE A 22 32.20 19.56 -6.32
C ILE A 22 30.95 19.36 -5.45
N SER A 23 30.70 20.27 -4.50
CA SER A 23 29.52 20.20 -3.62
C SER A 23 28.21 20.35 -4.40
N ILE A 24 28.16 21.27 -5.36
CA ILE A 24 27.00 21.45 -6.25
C ILE A 24 26.76 20.20 -7.09
N ILE A 25 27.81 19.64 -7.71
CA ILE A 25 27.70 18.41 -8.51
C ILE A 25 27.15 17.26 -7.67
N ASN A 26 27.69 17.06 -6.45
CA ASN A 26 27.22 16.02 -5.54
C ASN A 26 25.75 16.25 -5.12
N SER A 27 25.36 17.49 -4.82
CA SER A 27 23.98 17.83 -4.46
C SER A 27 23.01 17.55 -5.60
N VAL A 28 23.38 17.88 -6.84
CA VAL A 28 22.57 17.60 -8.03
C VAL A 28 22.44 16.09 -8.25
N TYR A 29 23.54 15.34 -8.13
CA TYR A 29 23.55 13.89 -8.27
C TYR A 29 22.66 13.20 -7.23
N LEU A 30 22.77 13.58 -5.97
CA LEU A 30 21.92 13.06 -4.88
C LEU A 30 20.44 13.39 -5.12
N ASN A 31 20.13 14.60 -5.56
CA ASN A 31 18.76 14.99 -5.88
C ASN A 31 18.18 14.15 -7.02
N MET A 32 18.96 13.87 -8.07
CA MET A 32 18.54 12.99 -9.18
C MET A 32 18.28 11.56 -8.70
N GLN A 33 19.13 11.00 -7.83
CA GLN A 33 18.89 9.66 -7.26
C GLN A 33 17.62 9.63 -6.40
N ASN A 34 17.42 10.64 -5.55
CA ASN A 34 16.23 10.74 -4.72
C ASN A 34 14.95 10.83 -5.56
N GLN A 35 14.95 11.62 -6.64
CA GLN A 35 13.80 11.69 -7.56
C GLN A 35 13.53 10.34 -8.23
N LYS A 36 14.58 9.57 -8.57
CA LYS A 36 14.42 8.23 -9.15
C LYS A 36 13.78 7.27 -8.16
N LEU A 37 14.27 7.25 -6.91
CA LEU A 37 13.72 6.41 -5.84
C LEU A 37 12.25 6.75 -5.56
N LYS A 38 11.90 8.04 -5.45
CA LYS A 38 10.50 8.47 -5.29
C LYS A 38 9.59 7.95 -6.40
N LYS A 39 10.03 8.03 -7.66
CA LYS A 39 9.26 7.51 -8.80
C LYS A 39 9.09 5.99 -8.73
N GLU A 40 10.12 5.27 -8.28
CA GLU A 40 10.04 3.82 -8.07
C GLU A 40 9.05 3.47 -6.96
N ASP A 41 9.06 4.21 -5.85
CA ASP A 41 8.10 4.07 -4.75
C ASP A 41 6.65 4.35 -5.20
N VAL A 42 6.43 5.42 -5.96
CA VAL A 42 5.09 5.74 -6.52
C VAL A 42 4.61 4.60 -7.42
N ARG A 43 5.48 4.10 -8.30
CA ARG A 43 5.15 2.99 -9.21
C ARG A 43 4.84 1.71 -8.45
N GLN A 44 5.61 1.40 -7.40
CA GLN A 44 5.38 0.23 -6.56
C GLN A 44 4.05 0.35 -5.82
N MET A 45 3.80 1.49 -5.15
CA MET A 45 2.53 1.76 -4.49
C MET A 45 1.35 1.59 -5.46
N TYR A 46 1.45 2.17 -6.66
CA TYR A 46 0.42 2.03 -7.69
C TYR A 46 0.19 0.56 -8.08
N ALA A 47 1.25 -0.23 -8.24
CA ALA A 47 1.12 -1.67 -8.54
C ALA A 47 0.42 -2.43 -7.40
N GLU A 48 0.81 -2.19 -6.15
CA GLU A 48 0.19 -2.80 -4.96
C GLU A 48 -1.31 -2.49 -4.89
N TRP A 49 -1.72 -1.23 -5.09
CA TRP A 49 -3.13 -0.84 -5.06
C TRP A 49 -3.91 -1.31 -6.30
N TYR A 50 -3.25 -1.40 -7.46
CA TYR A 50 -3.85 -2.01 -8.65
C TYR A 50 -4.19 -3.48 -8.41
N GLU A 51 -3.30 -4.24 -7.76
CA GLU A 51 -3.57 -5.64 -7.40
C GLU A 51 -4.78 -5.76 -6.46
N VAL A 52 -4.91 -4.89 -5.45
CA VAL A 52 -6.09 -4.86 -4.57
C VAL A 52 -7.39 -4.54 -5.34
N ARG A 53 -7.33 -3.60 -6.28
CA ARG A 53 -8.48 -3.30 -7.15
C ARG A 53 -8.86 -4.53 -7.98
N ARG A 54 -7.88 -5.18 -8.60
CA ARG A 54 -8.08 -6.39 -9.42
C ARG A 54 -8.61 -7.56 -8.60
N LEU A 55 -8.11 -7.74 -7.38
CA LEU A 55 -8.64 -8.68 -6.40
C LEU A 55 -10.14 -8.44 -6.22
N SER A 56 -10.50 -7.19 -5.94
CA SER A 56 -11.89 -6.83 -5.65
C SER A 56 -12.83 -7.06 -6.84
N GLU A 57 -12.38 -6.72 -8.05
CA GLU A 57 -13.11 -6.97 -9.31
C GLU A 57 -13.30 -8.47 -9.59
N VAL A 58 -12.29 -9.30 -9.28
CA VAL A 58 -12.35 -10.76 -9.47
C VAL A 58 -13.28 -11.41 -8.45
N VAL A 59 -13.21 -10.99 -7.19
CA VAL A 59 -14.06 -11.51 -6.13
C VAL A 59 -15.51 -11.08 -6.32
N ASP A 60 -15.77 -9.88 -6.83
CA ASP A 60 -17.13 -9.45 -7.19
C ASP A 60 -17.74 -10.36 -8.26
N LYS A 61 -16.95 -10.74 -9.28
CA LYS A 61 -17.39 -11.74 -10.28
C LYS A 61 -17.68 -13.11 -9.68
N TYR A 62 -16.85 -13.56 -8.74
CA TYR A 62 -17.07 -14.82 -8.01
C TYR A 62 -18.38 -14.77 -7.21
N ILE A 63 -18.64 -13.68 -6.50
CA ILE A 63 -19.87 -13.49 -5.72
C ILE A 63 -21.09 -13.47 -6.65
N ASN A 64 -21.01 -12.71 -7.74
CA ASN A 64 -22.11 -12.53 -8.69
C ASN A 64 -22.41 -13.79 -9.52
N SER A 65 -21.46 -14.72 -9.64
CA SER A 65 -21.68 -16.04 -10.26
C SER A 65 -22.26 -17.09 -9.30
N GLY A 66 -22.65 -16.69 -8.08
CA GLY A 66 -23.18 -17.58 -7.05
C GLY A 66 -22.12 -18.26 -6.19
N GLY A 67 -20.85 -17.88 -6.34
CA GLY A 67 -19.75 -18.40 -5.54
C GLY A 67 -19.34 -19.83 -5.91
N ASN A 68 -19.48 -20.20 -7.19
CA ASN A 68 -19.01 -21.47 -7.73
C ASN A 68 -17.48 -21.44 -7.94
N ASP A 69 -16.85 -22.61 -7.91
CA ASP A 69 -15.40 -22.80 -8.13
C ASP A 69 -14.48 -21.99 -7.20
N GLY A 70 -14.89 -21.77 -5.94
CA GLY A 70 -14.12 -20.96 -4.99
C GLY A 70 -12.64 -21.38 -4.84
N LYS A 71 -12.34 -22.69 -4.91
CA LYS A 71 -10.96 -23.22 -4.90
C LYS A 71 -10.08 -22.64 -6.01
N LYS A 72 -10.62 -22.36 -7.20
CA LYS A 72 -9.89 -21.75 -8.33
C LYS A 72 -9.45 -20.32 -7.99
N TYR A 73 -10.28 -19.58 -7.26
CA TYR A 73 -10.02 -18.19 -6.88
C TYR A 73 -9.18 -18.08 -5.61
N ALA A 74 -9.24 -19.07 -4.71
CA ALA A 74 -8.56 -19.04 -3.42
C ALA A 74 -7.05 -18.80 -3.55
N LEU A 75 -6.36 -19.47 -4.48
CA LEU A 75 -4.92 -19.25 -4.71
C LEU A 75 -4.61 -17.81 -5.15
N PHE A 76 -5.45 -17.24 -6.01
CA PHE A 76 -5.29 -15.86 -6.48
C PHE A 76 -5.54 -14.85 -5.36
N VAL A 77 -6.61 -15.05 -4.57
CA VAL A 77 -6.94 -14.20 -3.42
C VAL A 77 -5.81 -14.24 -2.39
N ASN A 78 -5.38 -15.45 -2.03
CA ASN A 78 -4.30 -15.66 -1.08
C ASN A 78 -3.00 -14.98 -1.54
N HIS A 79 -2.61 -15.17 -2.81
CA HIS A 79 -1.41 -14.55 -3.35
C HIS A 79 -1.43 -13.02 -3.18
N ILE A 80 -2.50 -12.34 -3.58
CA ILE A 80 -2.58 -10.88 -3.46
C ILE A 80 -2.60 -10.44 -1.99
N CYS A 81 -3.34 -11.14 -1.13
CA CYS A 81 -3.46 -10.77 0.28
C CYS A 81 -2.10 -10.82 1.01
N TYR A 82 -1.29 -11.84 0.75
CA TYR A 82 0.02 -12.01 1.39
C TYR A 82 1.16 -11.28 0.68
N HIS A 83 1.02 -10.96 -0.60
CA HIS A 83 2.04 -10.22 -1.35
C HIS A 83 1.96 -8.70 -1.13
N PHE A 84 0.80 -8.17 -0.74
CA PHE A 84 0.63 -6.74 -0.46
C PHE A 84 1.62 -6.26 0.61
N GLY A 85 2.41 -5.24 0.27
CA GLY A 85 3.36 -4.60 1.18
C GLY A 85 4.65 -5.39 1.42
N SER A 86 4.94 -6.43 0.63
CA SER A 86 6.15 -7.26 0.74
C SER A 86 7.47 -6.55 0.41
N ALA A 87 7.44 -5.36 -0.18
CA ALA A 87 8.65 -4.63 -0.61
C ALA A 87 9.04 -3.45 0.31
N VAL A 88 10.13 -3.70 1.06
CA VAL A 88 11.18 -2.86 1.68
C VAL A 88 10.80 -1.69 2.61
N SER A 89 9.77 -0.88 2.34
CA SER A 89 9.40 0.24 3.23
C SER A 89 8.13 -0.04 4.03
N VAL A 90 8.29 -0.46 5.29
CA VAL A 90 7.16 -0.67 6.20
C VAL A 90 6.59 0.69 6.61
N SER A 91 5.31 0.93 6.30
CA SER A 91 4.52 2.09 6.75
C SER A 91 3.27 1.60 7.47
N GLU A 92 2.69 2.43 8.36
CA GLU A 92 1.46 2.05 9.10
C GLU A 92 0.32 1.74 8.12
N LEU A 93 0.17 2.54 7.07
CA LEU A 93 -0.77 2.29 5.97
C LEU A 93 -0.62 0.87 5.38
N LYS A 94 0.62 0.47 5.06
CA LYS A 94 0.87 -0.87 4.51
C LYS A 94 0.55 -1.97 5.51
N VAL A 95 0.90 -1.78 6.79
CA VAL A 95 0.59 -2.74 7.86
C VAL A 95 -0.91 -2.89 8.06
N ASN A 96 -1.65 -1.78 8.14
CA ASN A 96 -3.10 -1.79 8.33
C ASN A 96 -3.81 -2.49 7.17
N MET A 97 -3.36 -2.24 5.94
CA MET A 97 -3.90 -2.88 4.75
C MET A 97 -3.55 -4.37 4.68
N HIS A 98 -2.29 -4.73 4.98
CA HIS A 98 -1.88 -6.12 5.06
C HIS A 98 -2.71 -6.88 6.10
N ASN A 99 -2.90 -6.31 7.30
CA ASN A 99 -3.74 -6.92 8.34
C ASN A 99 -5.20 -7.09 7.88
N LEU A 100 -5.78 -6.11 7.18
CA LEU A 100 -7.13 -6.24 6.62
C LEU A 100 -7.21 -7.41 5.63
N LEU A 101 -6.21 -7.54 4.76
CA LEU A 101 -6.18 -8.59 3.75
C LEU A 101 -5.95 -9.98 4.36
N THR A 102 -5.00 -10.14 5.28
CA THR A 102 -4.58 -11.45 5.79
C THR A 102 -5.35 -11.94 7.00
N LEU A 103 -5.87 -11.03 7.84
CA LEU A 103 -6.62 -11.41 9.05
C LEU A 103 -8.14 -11.44 8.83
N SER A 104 -8.64 -10.75 7.81
CA SER A 104 -10.08 -10.71 7.49
C SER A 104 -10.42 -11.27 6.13
N TYR A 105 -9.83 -10.71 5.07
CA TYR A 105 -10.28 -10.97 3.71
C TYR A 105 -10.00 -12.40 3.24
N ASP A 106 -8.74 -12.83 3.32
CA ASP A 106 -8.31 -14.17 2.93
C ASP A 106 -8.98 -15.28 3.77
N PRO A 107 -9.06 -15.19 5.11
CA PRO A 107 -9.76 -16.19 5.91
C PRO A 107 -11.25 -16.32 5.56
N LEU A 108 -11.95 -15.19 5.41
CA LEU A 108 -13.37 -15.21 5.06
C LEU A 108 -13.62 -15.76 3.65
N PHE A 109 -12.78 -15.35 2.69
CA PHE A 109 -12.84 -15.91 1.33
C PHE A 109 -12.56 -17.41 1.33
N SER A 110 -11.54 -17.84 2.05
CA SER A 110 -11.15 -19.24 2.15
C SER A 110 -12.26 -20.11 2.74
N ASN A 111 -12.98 -19.60 3.75
CA ASN A 111 -14.16 -20.29 4.29
C ASN A 111 -15.27 -20.45 3.23
N LEU A 112 -15.57 -19.39 2.47
CA LEU A 112 -16.57 -19.44 1.38
C LEU A 112 -16.15 -20.31 0.19
N ALA A 113 -14.84 -20.39 -0.06
CA ALA A 113 -14.28 -21.15 -1.17
C ALA A 113 -14.42 -22.66 -0.97
N ASN A 114 -14.52 -23.12 0.28
CA ASN A 114 -14.78 -24.51 0.63
C ASN A 114 -16.26 -24.69 1.04
N VAL A 115 -17.10 -25.04 0.06
CA VAL A 115 -18.56 -25.15 0.24
C VAL A 115 -18.94 -26.13 1.36
N GLU A 116 -18.22 -27.24 1.50
CA GLU A 116 -18.49 -28.29 2.49
C GLU A 116 -18.16 -27.84 3.92
N GLU A 117 -17.20 -26.92 4.08
CA GLU A 117 -16.71 -26.42 5.37
C GLU A 117 -17.18 -24.98 5.67
N THR A 118 -18.00 -24.39 4.78
CA THR A 118 -18.54 -23.05 4.99
C THR A 118 -19.49 -23.08 6.18
N LEU A 119 -19.17 -22.32 7.24
CA LEU A 119 -19.91 -22.38 8.51
C LEU A 119 -21.31 -21.76 8.38
N ASN A 120 -21.37 -20.58 7.76
CA ASN A 120 -22.61 -19.90 7.40
C ASN A 120 -22.38 -19.08 6.12
N ARG A 121 -22.87 -19.60 4.99
CA ARG A 121 -22.61 -19.04 3.66
C ARG A 121 -23.26 -17.67 3.45
N GLU A 122 -24.50 -17.51 3.90
CA GLU A 122 -25.23 -16.25 3.75
C GLU A 122 -24.49 -15.11 4.46
N LYS A 123 -24.15 -15.33 5.73
CA LYS A 123 -23.48 -14.30 6.53
C LYS A 123 -22.08 -14.02 6.02
N ALA A 124 -21.29 -15.04 5.69
CA ALA A 124 -19.96 -14.83 5.12
C ALA A 124 -20.01 -14.09 3.78
N THR A 125 -20.99 -14.40 2.92
CA THR A 125 -21.15 -13.72 1.63
C THR A 125 -21.51 -12.24 1.84
N GLU A 126 -22.38 -11.92 2.79
CA GLU A 126 -22.72 -10.54 3.15
C GLU A 126 -21.49 -9.77 3.64
N LEU A 127 -20.72 -10.34 4.58
CA LEU A 127 -19.49 -9.73 5.08
C LEU A 127 -18.47 -9.52 3.95
N LEU A 128 -18.26 -10.54 3.11
CA LEU A 128 -17.31 -10.47 2.00
C LEU A 128 -17.74 -9.40 1.00
N LYS A 129 -19.02 -9.30 0.64
CA LYS A 129 -19.55 -8.24 -0.24
C LYS A 129 -19.25 -6.84 0.30
N SER A 130 -19.55 -6.61 1.59
CA SER A 130 -19.30 -5.32 2.24
C SER A 130 -17.82 -4.96 2.21
N MET A 131 -16.97 -5.89 2.61
CA MET A 131 -15.52 -5.70 2.64
C MET A 131 -14.94 -5.49 1.24
N ASN A 132 -15.42 -6.26 0.26
CA ASN A 132 -15.00 -6.15 -1.14
C ASN A 132 -15.35 -4.79 -1.75
N SER A 133 -16.54 -4.26 -1.45
CA SER A 133 -16.96 -2.93 -1.89
C SER A 133 -16.07 -1.82 -1.31
N ASP A 134 -15.74 -1.92 -0.01
CA ASP A 134 -14.85 -0.96 0.64
C ASP A 134 -13.42 -1.03 0.07
N LEU A 135 -12.91 -2.23 -0.18
CA LEU A 135 -11.60 -2.46 -0.82
C LEU A 135 -11.55 -1.92 -2.25
N LEU A 136 -12.58 -2.16 -3.05
CA LEU A 136 -12.68 -1.62 -4.41
C LEU A 136 -12.69 -0.10 -4.38
N THR A 137 -13.45 0.49 -3.46
CA THR A 137 -13.58 1.94 -3.32
C THR A 137 -12.24 2.57 -2.95
N ILE A 138 -11.55 2.06 -1.93
CA ILE A 138 -10.29 2.67 -1.49
C ILE A 138 -9.16 2.47 -2.51
N SER A 139 -9.04 1.28 -3.11
CA SER A 139 -8.04 1.03 -4.16
C SER A 139 -8.29 1.89 -5.39
N LYS A 140 -9.53 2.01 -5.85
CA LYS A 140 -9.89 2.89 -6.97
C LYS A 140 -9.55 4.35 -6.67
N ASN A 141 -9.93 4.85 -5.49
CA ASN A 141 -9.62 6.23 -5.09
C ASN A 141 -8.11 6.51 -5.14
N ILE A 142 -7.27 5.60 -4.63
CA ILE A 142 -5.81 5.77 -4.62
C ILE A 142 -5.24 5.71 -6.04
N MET A 143 -5.80 4.85 -6.90
CA MET A 143 -5.37 4.71 -8.29
C MET A 143 -5.70 5.92 -9.16
N GLU A 144 -6.74 6.67 -8.80
CA GLU A 144 -7.26 7.82 -9.56
C GLU A 144 -6.69 9.17 -9.11
N ILE A 145 -5.89 9.22 -8.04
CA ILE A 145 -5.22 10.46 -7.63
C ILE A 145 -4.15 10.87 -8.65
N ASN A 146 -3.92 12.19 -8.76
CA ASN A 146 -2.88 12.74 -9.65
C ASN A 146 -1.47 12.45 -9.10
N GLU A 147 -0.43 12.65 -9.92
CA GLU A 147 0.97 12.34 -9.53
C GLU A 147 1.46 13.14 -8.31
N GLU A 148 1.06 14.39 -8.14
CA GLU A 148 1.44 15.22 -7.00
C GLU A 148 0.88 14.64 -5.69
N GLU A 149 -0.41 14.26 -5.69
CA GLU A 149 -1.04 13.59 -4.56
C GLU A 149 -0.47 12.18 -4.28
N LYS A 150 0.08 11.50 -5.30
CA LYS A 150 0.80 10.22 -5.07
C LYS A 150 2.08 10.43 -4.29
N GLU A 151 2.81 11.51 -4.57
CA GLU A 151 4.00 11.85 -3.79
C GLU A 151 3.64 12.22 -2.35
N GLU A 152 2.55 12.96 -2.13
CA GLU A 152 2.03 13.24 -0.78
C GLU A 152 1.67 11.94 -0.03
N LEU A 153 1.07 10.96 -0.71
CA LEU A 153 0.72 9.68 -0.10
C LEU A 153 1.94 8.86 0.33
N LEU A 154 3.14 9.13 -0.22
CA LEU A 154 4.40 8.54 0.25
C LEU A 154 4.99 9.29 1.46
N ASP A 155 4.64 10.56 1.65
CA ASP A 155 5.04 11.34 2.80
C ASP A 155 4.14 11.05 4.01
N ARG A 156 4.70 10.37 5.01
CA ARG A 156 4.00 9.95 6.23
C ARG A 156 3.51 11.12 7.09
N SER A 157 4.02 12.32 6.86
CA SER A 157 3.60 13.53 7.57
C SER A 157 2.48 14.28 6.85
N SER A 158 2.15 13.91 5.60
CA SER A 158 1.14 14.58 4.82
C SER A 158 -0.28 14.30 5.36
N SER A 159 -1.19 15.25 5.15
CA SER A 159 -2.62 15.04 5.43
C SER A 159 -3.18 13.88 4.60
N LYS A 160 -2.78 13.76 3.33
CA LYS A 160 -3.22 12.70 2.43
C LYS A 160 -2.88 11.30 2.96
N TYR A 161 -1.64 11.12 3.43
CA TYR A 161 -1.23 9.87 4.07
C TYR A 161 -2.08 9.57 5.30
N ASN A 162 -2.23 10.55 6.19
CA ASN A 162 -3.00 10.39 7.42
C ASN A 162 -4.45 10.02 7.16
N ASP A 163 -5.10 10.67 6.18
CA ASP A 163 -6.49 10.43 5.81
C ASP A 163 -6.68 9.00 5.25
N VAL A 164 -5.80 8.57 4.34
CA VAL A 164 -5.87 7.23 3.75
C VAL A 164 -5.53 6.16 4.79
N ASN A 165 -4.50 6.38 5.60
CA ASN A 165 -4.12 5.47 6.68
C ASN A 165 -5.24 5.29 7.71
N ALA A 166 -5.88 6.39 8.15
CA ALA A 166 -7.01 6.33 9.07
C ALA A 166 -8.17 5.51 8.49
N ARG A 167 -8.53 5.73 7.23
CA ARG A 167 -9.57 4.95 6.55
C ARG A 167 -9.23 3.46 6.48
N VAL A 168 -8.01 3.10 6.07
CA VAL A 168 -7.58 1.69 6.02
C VAL A 168 -7.59 1.08 7.42
N LYS A 169 -7.12 1.80 8.43
CA LYS A 169 -7.10 1.37 9.83
C LYS A 169 -8.51 1.08 10.36
N ASP A 170 -9.46 1.98 10.07
CA ASP A 170 -10.86 1.79 10.46
C ASP A 170 -11.48 0.57 9.78
N LEU A 171 -11.21 0.37 8.48
CA LEU A 171 -11.65 -0.83 7.76
C LEU A 171 -11.02 -2.10 8.35
N SER A 172 -9.72 -2.08 8.62
CA SER A 172 -8.98 -3.19 9.23
C SER A 172 -9.60 -3.56 10.58
N ASN A 173 -9.77 -2.58 11.47
CA ASN A 173 -10.38 -2.80 12.79
C ASN A 173 -11.82 -3.32 12.70
N LYS A 174 -12.64 -2.71 11.83
CA LYS A 174 -14.03 -3.10 11.61
C LYS A 174 -14.12 -4.55 11.15
N TYR A 175 -13.42 -4.91 10.07
CA TYR A 175 -13.56 -6.24 9.49
C TYR A 175 -12.85 -7.32 10.29
N ASN A 176 -11.71 -7.03 10.93
CA ASN A 176 -11.05 -8.01 11.81
C ASN A 176 -11.99 -8.44 12.93
N LYS A 177 -12.72 -7.49 13.52
CA LYS A 177 -13.72 -7.79 14.53
C LYS A 177 -14.90 -8.58 13.95
N LEU A 178 -15.49 -8.13 12.84
CA LEU A 178 -16.65 -8.79 12.24
C LEU A 178 -16.35 -10.23 11.79
N VAL A 179 -15.16 -10.47 11.26
CA VAL A 179 -14.71 -11.80 10.82
C VAL A 179 -14.40 -12.70 12.03
N ASP A 180 -13.73 -12.19 13.06
CA ASP A 180 -13.51 -12.94 14.30
C ASP A 180 -14.85 -13.31 14.98
N ASP A 181 -15.79 -12.36 15.08
CA ASP A 181 -17.14 -12.60 15.61
C ASP A 181 -17.90 -13.65 14.77
N TYR A 182 -17.78 -13.61 13.44
CA TYR A 182 -18.34 -14.63 12.54
C TYR A 182 -17.81 -16.03 12.88
N PHE A 183 -16.49 -16.21 12.90
CA PHE A 183 -15.89 -17.51 13.16
C PHE A 183 -16.21 -18.02 14.57
N ARG A 184 -16.17 -17.15 15.59
CA ARG A 184 -16.54 -17.52 16.97
C ARG A 184 -17.99 -17.96 17.11
N THR A 185 -18.89 -17.38 16.32
CA THR A 185 -20.32 -17.67 16.38
C THR A 185 -20.65 -19.00 15.73
N TYR A 186 -20.08 -19.29 14.57
CA TYR A 186 -20.49 -20.44 13.75
C TYR A 186 -19.55 -21.65 13.80
N THR A 187 -18.39 -21.55 14.46
CA THR A 187 -17.51 -22.73 14.69
C THR A 187 -17.97 -23.60 15.87
N LYS A 188 -19.02 -23.19 16.59
CA LYS A 188 -19.54 -23.91 17.77
C LYS A 188 -20.58 -24.96 17.42
#